data_AF-A0A951S9C5-F1
#
_entry.id   AF-A0A951S9C5-F1
#
_cell.length_a   1.000
_cell.length_b   1.000
_cell.length_c   1.000
_cell.angle_alpha   90.00
_cell.angle_beta   90.00
_cell.angle_gamma   90.00
#
_symmetry.space_group_name_H-M   'P 1'
#
loop_
_entity.id
_entity.type
_entity.pdbx_description
1 polymer ?
#
loop_
_entity_poly.entity_id
_entity_poly.type
_entity_poly.pdbx_seq_one_letter_code
_entity_poly.pdbx_strand_id
1 'polypeptide(L)'
;MITRKPMLILAGLMLLMAATRFHHFGSMSLLPDASLAAFFIAGFYLPAAWVLPVLIAEAGLVDYVAISFAGTSSYCVTAAYVFLVPTYAAMWLGGRWYATRDRLGLGLERASLLVLAVVVSSSIAFLISN
;
A
#
# COMPACT_ATOMS: atom_id res chain seq x y z
N MET A 1 21.13 -5.08 11.31
CA MET A 1 21.04 -3.82 12.07
C MET A 1 19.86 -3.02 11.55
N ILE A 2 18.80 -2.89 12.35
CA ILE A 2 17.63 -2.07 12.01
C ILE A 2 18.03 -0.60 12.19
N THR A 3 18.12 0.15 11.09
CA THR A 3 18.38 1.60 11.11
C THR A 3 17.13 2.38 11.51
N ARG A 4 17.27 3.51 12.23
CA ARG A 4 16.14 4.33 12.70
C ARG A 4 15.28 4.91 11.57
N LYS A 5 15.87 5.27 10.42
CA LYS A 5 15.15 5.93 9.31
C LYS A 5 14.08 5.03 8.64
N PRO A 6 14.39 3.78 8.22
CA PRO A 6 13.38 2.86 7.72
C PRO A 6 12.21 2.60 8.66
N MET A 7 12.47 2.57 9.98
CA MET A 7 11.40 2.39 10.97
C MET A 7 10.47 3.60 11.06
N LEU A 8 11.00 4.82 10.94
CA LEU A 8 10.16 6.02 10.87
C LEU A 8 9.32 6.07 9.60
N ILE A 9 9.89 5.66 8.46
CA ILE A 9 9.14 5.55 7.19
C ILE A 9 8.03 4.52 7.34
N LEU A 10 8.34 3.33 7.88
CA LEU A 10 7.35 2.29 8.10
C LEU A 10 6.22 2.80 9.01
N ALA A 11 6.56 3.35 10.18
CA ALA A 11 5.57 3.89 11.12
C ALA A 11 4.71 5.01 10.48
N GLY A 12 5.30 5.87 9.65
CA GLY A 12 4.57 6.90 8.92
C GLY A 12 3.61 6.32 7.88
N LEU A 13 4.03 5.28 7.15
CA LEU A 13 3.17 4.57 6.19
C LEU A 13 2.03 3.84 6.88
N MET A 14 2.31 3.18 8.01
CA MET A 14 1.30 2.52 8.85
C MET A 14 0.25 3.54 9.32
N LEU A 15 0.70 4.64 9.93
CA LEU A 15 -0.19 5.72 10.38
C LEU A 15 -1.03 6.31 9.24
N LEU A 16 -0.42 6.53 8.07
CA LEU A 16 -1.12 7.04 6.89
C LEU A 16 -2.20 6.07 6.40
N MET A 17 -1.88 4.78 6.34
CA MET A 17 -2.84 3.75 5.93
C MET A 17 -3.98 3.66 6.95
N ALA A 18 -3.69 3.58 8.24
CA ALA A 18 -4.72 3.59 9.28
C ALA A 18 -5.62 4.83 9.15
N ALA A 19 -5.05 6.03 9.00
CA ALA A 19 -5.83 7.27 8.91
C ALA A 19 -6.72 7.39 7.67
N THR A 20 -6.42 6.69 6.57
CA THR A 20 -7.13 6.82 5.28
C THR A 20 -7.97 5.61 4.89
N ARG A 21 -7.68 4.44 5.47
CA ARG A 21 -8.38 3.18 5.18
C ARG A 21 -9.67 3.03 6.00
N PHE A 22 -9.78 3.71 7.13
CA PHE A 22 -11.02 3.76 7.92
C PHE A 22 -12.12 4.54 7.17
N HIS A 23 -13.11 3.82 6.66
CA HIS A 23 -14.31 4.40 6.08
C HIS A 23 -15.42 4.52 7.14
N HIS A 24 -15.56 5.69 7.75
CA HIS A 24 -16.75 6.02 8.53
C HIS A 24 -17.78 6.70 7.61
N PHE A 25 -18.89 6.00 7.32
CA PHE A 25 -20.06 6.61 6.70
C PHE A 25 -20.64 7.66 7.67
N GLY A 26 -20.29 8.94 7.46
CA GLY A 26 -20.92 10.06 8.17
C GLY A 26 -20.02 11.15 8.74
N SER A 27 -18.67 11.04 8.71
CA SER A 27 -17.82 12.07 9.34
C SER A 27 -16.46 12.30 8.64
N MET A 28 -16.33 13.49 8.04
CA MET A 28 -15.13 14.36 7.96
C MET A 28 -13.77 13.85 7.43
N SER A 29 -13.63 12.64 6.88
CA SER A 29 -12.42 12.25 6.14
C SER A 29 -12.73 11.99 4.66
N LEU A 30 -12.70 13.06 3.86
CA LEU A 30 -12.71 13.02 2.38
C LEU A 30 -11.44 12.39 1.76
N LEU A 31 -10.54 11.86 2.58
CA LEU A 31 -9.24 11.40 2.13
C LEU A 31 -9.41 10.04 1.45
N PRO A 32 -8.95 9.89 0.20
CA PRO A 32 -8.96 8.59 -0.47
C PRO A 32 -8.03 7.62 0.26
N ASP A 33 -8.36 6.33 0.21
CA ASP A 33 -7.53 5.24 0.74
C ASP A 33 -6.10 5.32 0.14
N ALA A 34 -5.10 5.43 0.99
CA ALA A 34 -3.70 5.51 0.59
C ALA A 34 -2.99 4.15 0.58
N SER A 35 -3.71 3.04 0.76
CA SER A 35 -3.10 1.72 1.00
C SER A 35 -2.21 1.29 -0.17
N LEU A 36 -2.72 1.35 -1.41
CA LEU A 36 -1.94 0.97 -2.60
C LEU A 36 -0.67 1.81 -2.75
N ALA A 37 -0.76 3.12 -2.51
CA ALA A 37 0.40 4.02 -2.53
C ALA A 37 1.40 3.67 -1.42
N ALA A 38 0.92 3.36 -0.21
CA ALA A 38 1.77 2.96 0.91
C ALA A 38 2.56 1.68 0.58
N PHE A 39 1.94 0.67 -0.04
CA PHE A 39 2.64 -0.54 -0.49
C PHE A 39 3.71 -0.25 -1.56
N PHE A 40 3.42 0.62 -2.53
CA PHE A 40 4.40 1.02 -3.55
C PHE A 40 5.59 1.76 -2.92
N ILE A 41 5.33 2.74 -2.05
CA ILE A 41 6.37 3.52 -1.36
C ILE A 41 7.20 2.63 -0.43
N ALA A 42 6.57 1.68 0.26
CA ALA A 42 7.27 0.67 1.06
C ALA A 42 8.17 -0.20 0.17
N GLY A 43 7.70 -0.62 -1.00
CA GLY A 43 8.52 -1.34 -1.96
C GLY A 43 9.74 -0.53 -2.42
N PHE A 44 9.58 0.77 -2.57
CA PHE A 44 10.66 1.66 -2.99
C PHE A 44 11.70 1.90 -1.89
N TYR A 45 11.28 2.27 -0.67
CA TYR A 45 12.19 2.69 0.42
C TYR A 45 12.57 1.57 1.41
N LEU A 46 11.77 0.51 1.52
CA LEU A 46 11.90 -0.52 2.55
C LEU A 46 12.09 -1.91 1.89
N PRO A 47 13.30 -2.25 1.41
CA PRO A 47 13.55 -3.46 0.62
C PRO A 47 13.43 -4.76 1.43
N ALA A 48 13.25 -4.68 2.75
CA ALA A 48 13.16 -5.84 3.61
C ALA A 48 11.82 -6.57 3.39
N ALA A 49 11.89 -7.84 2.98
CA ALA A 49 10.70 -8.62 2.60
C ALA A 49 9.67 -8.80 3.72
N TRP A 50 10.07 -8.66 4.99
CA TRP A 50 9.15 -8.73 6.14
C TRP A 50 8.20 -7.53 6.24
N VAL A 51 8.50 -6.42 5.57
CA VAL A 51 7.64 -5.22 5.58
C VAL A 51 6.30 -5.48 4.89
N LEU A 52 6.32 -6.28 3.82
CA LEU A 52 5.11 -6.63 3.07
C LEU A 52 4.06 -7.33 3.95
N PRO A 53 4.35 -8.47 4.62
CA PRO A 53 3.36 -9.12 5.47
C PRO A 53 2.95 -8.27 6.69
N VAL A 54 3.82 -7.37 7.18
CA VAL A 54 3.44 -6.43 8.26
C VAL A 54 2.36 -5.45 7.80
N LEU A 55 2.53 -4.82 6.64
CA LEU A 55 1.53 -3.90 6.09
C LEU A 55 0.24 -4.63 5.69
N ILE A 56 0.33 -5.87 5.19
CA ILE A 56 -0.86 -6.69 4.89
C ILE A 56 -1.64 -7.00 6.19
N ALA A 57 -0.93 -7.38 7.25
CA ALA A 57 -1.54 -7.65 8.54
C ALA A 57 -2.21 -6.40 9.12
N GLU A 58 -1.58 -5.23 8.97
CA GLU A 58 -2.18 -3.95 9.36
C GLU A 58 -3.44 -3.64 8.57
N ALA A 59 -3.44 -3.79 7.24
CA ALA A 59 -4.63 -3.56 6.41
C ALA A 59 -5.81 -4.44 6.86
N GLY A 60 -5.56 -5.73 7.13
CA GLY A 60 -6.57 -6.63 7.67
C GLY A 60 -7.02 -6.26 9.08
N LEU A 61 -6.11 -5.78 9.94
CA LEU A 61 -6.44 -5.33 11.29
C LEU A 61 -7.32 -4.07 11.27
N VAL A 62 -7.00 -3.10 10.42
CA VAL A 62 -7.80 -1.88 10.24
C VAL A 62 -9.22 -2.24 9.79
N ASP A 63 -9.35 -3.12 8.80
CA ASP A 63 -10.66 -3.55 8.29
C ASP A 63 -11.45 -4.33 9.36
N TYR A 64 -10.78 -5.21 10.12
CA TYR A 64 -11.38 -5.91 11.25
C TYR A 64 -11.91 -4.95 12.32
N VAL A 65 -11.11 -3.94 12.68
CA VAL A 65 -11.50 -2.92 13.67
C VAL A 65 -12.68 -2.10 13.16
N ALA A 66 -12.66 -1.70 11.88
CA ALA A 66 -13.74 -0.94 11.26
C ALA A 66 -15.07 -1.70 11.32
N ILE A 67 -15.05 -2.99 10.98
CA ILE A 67 -16.24 -3.83 10.97
C ILE A 67 -16.73 -4.14 12.39
N SER A 68 -15.82 -4.49 13.29
CA SER A 68 -16.18 -5.00 14.63
C SER A 68 -16.54 -3.91 15.63
N PHE A 69 -15.89 -2.75 15.55
CA PHE A 69 -16.01 -1.68 16.56
C PHE A 69 -16.54 -0.36 15.99
N ALA A 70 -16.36 -0.11 14.69
CA ALA A 70 -16.77 1.15 14.06
C ALA A 70 -18.11 1.07 13.32
N GLY A 71 -18.72 -0.12 13.24
CA GLY A 71 -20.03 -0.35 12.61
C GLY A 71 -20.01 -0.32 11.08
N THR A 72 -18.83 -0.41 10.45
CA THR A 72 -18.69 -0.49 9.00
C THR A 72 -19.26 -1.83 8.48
N SER A 73 -20.02 -1.78 7.39
CA SER A 73 -20.59 -3.00 6.78
C SER A 73 -19.50 -3.96 6.29
N SER A 74 -19.68 -5.25 6.56
CA SER A 74 -18.79 -6.32 6.07
C SER A 74 -19.09 -6.75 4.63
N TYR A 75 -19.88 -5.97 3.87
CA TYR A 75 -20.31 -6.32 2.52
C TYR A 75 -19.14 -6.64 1.56
N CYS A 76 -18.02 -5.94 1.68
CA CYS A 76 -16.83 -6.15 0.85
C CYS A 76 -15.96 -7.35 1.29
N VAL A 77 -16.25 -7.96 2.45
CA VAL A 77 -15.47 -9.08 2.98
C VAL A 77 -16.12 -10.39 2.51
N THR A 78 -15.64 -10.88 1.38
CA THR A 78 -16.05 -12.15 0.76
C THR A 78 -14.85 -13.08 0.61
N ALA A 79 -15.04 -14.27 0.04
CA ALA A 79 -13.92 -15.14 -0.33
C ALA A 79 -12.91 -14.46 -1.25
N ALA A 80 -13.34 -13.46 -2.05
CA ALA A 80 -12.46 -12.70 -2.92
C ALA A 80 -11.51 -11.75 -2.18
N TYR A 81 -11.76 -11.45 -0.89
CA TYR A 81 -10.91 -10.57 -0.09
C TYR A 81 -9.44 -11.04 -0.01
N VAL A 82 -9.21 -12.36 -0.15
CA VAL A 82 -7.85 -12.94 -0.21
C VAL A 82 -7.01 -12.40 -1.38
N PHE A 83 -7.65 -11.96 -2.47
CA PHE A 83 -6.96 -11.37 -3.64
C PHE A 83 -6.33 -10.01 -3.35
N LEU A 84 -6.63 -9.37 -2.20
CA LEU A 84 -5.89 -8.20 -1.75
C LEU A 84 -4.40 -8.50 -1.51
N VAL A 85 -4.05 -9.72 -1.11
CA VAL A 85 -2.66 -10.13 -0.91
C VAL A 85 -1.83 -9.98 -2.20
N PRO A 86 -2.19 -10.60 -3.34
CA PRO A 86 -1.49 -10.39 -4.59
C PRO A 86 -1.61 -8.95 -5.14
N THR A 87 -2.71 -8.24 -4.88
CA THR A 87 -2.85 -6.82 -5.22
C THR A 87 -1.79 -5.95 -4.53
N TYR A 88 -1.61 -6.11 -3.21
CA TYR A 88 -0.59 -5.38 -2.45
C TYR A 88 0.83 -5.81 -2.84
N ALA A 89 1.03 -7.10 -3.11
CA ALA A 89 2.30 -7.60 -3.60
C ALA A 89 2.67 -6.97 -4.95
N ALA A 90 1.71 -6.79 -5.87
CA ALA A 90 1.95 -6.13 -7.16
C ALA A 90 2.44 -4.68 -6.99
N MET A 91 1.79 -3.90 -6.11
CA MET A 91 2.22 -2.53 -5.79
C MET A 91 3.62 -2.49 -5.19
N TRP A 92 3.89 -3.35 -4.20
CA TRP A 92 5.19 -3.41 -3.53
C TRP A 92 6.31 -3.85 -4.48
N LEU A 93 6.05 -4.84 -5.34
CA LEU A 93 7.01 -5.26 -6.37
C LEU A 93 7.27 -4.15 -7.40
N GLY A 94 6.25 -3.36 -7.77
CA GLY A 94 6.41 -2.18 -8.62
C GLY A 94 7.37 -1.15 -8.02
N GLY A 95 7.19 -0.83 -6.73
CA GLY A 95 8.10 0.06 -5.99
C GLY A 95 9.53 -0.48 -5.90
N ARG A 96 9.69 -1.78 -5.61
CA ARG A 96 11.01 -2.43 -5.59
C ARG A 96 11.69 -2.44 -6.95
N TRP A 97 10.93 -2.71 -8.00
CA TRP A 97 11.42 -2.73 -9.38
C TRP A 97 11.90 -1.34 -9.81
N TYR A 98 11.23 -0.28 -9.36
CA TYR A 98 11.67 1.10 -9.55
C TYR A 98 12.95 1.41 -8.75
N ALA A 99 13.02 0.99 -7.48
CA ALA A 99 14.20 1.20 -6.63
C ALA A 99 15.50 0.60 -7.19
N THR A 100 15.42 -0.54 -7.89
CA THR A 100 16.60 -1.15 -8.52
C THR A 100 17.08 -0.40 -9.77
N ARG A 101 16.23 0.47 -10.36
CA ARG A 101 16.49 1.21 -11.60
C ARG A 101 16.72 2.71 -11.41
N ASP A 102 16.46 3.26 -10.22
CA ASP A 102 16.67 4.67 -9.86
C ASP A 102 18.16 5.13 -9.87
N ARG A 103 19.09 4.29 -10.34
CA ARG A 103 20.53 4.58 -10.34
C ARG A 103 21.07 5.23 -11.61
N LEU A 104 20.29 5.42 -12.68
CA LEU A 104 20.88 5.58 -14.02
C LEU A 104 20.38 6.70 -14.95
N GLY A 105 19.53 7.66 -14.53
CA GLY A 105 18.97 8.65 -15.47
C GLY A 105 18.96 10.11 -15.01
N LEU A 106 18.87 11.00 -16.00
CA LEU A 106 18.47 12.40 -15.85
C LEU A 106 17.02 12.48 -15.30
N GLY A 107 16.61 13.62 -14.76
CA GLY A 107 15.32 13.76 -14.06
C GLY A 107 14.08 13.32 -14.85
N LEU A 108 14.07 13.50 -16.18
CA LEU A 108 12.93 13.12 -17.03
C LEU A 108 12.80 11.59 -17.20
N GLU A 109 13.90 10.87 -17.35
CA GLU A 109 13.89 9.41 -17.48
C GLU A 109 13.49 8.73 -16.17
N ARG A 110 13.91 9.30 -15.03
CA ARG A 110 13.46 8.83 -13.72
C ARG A 110 11.97 9.01 -13.52
N ALA A 111 11.43 10.16 -13.97
CA ALA A 111 10.00 10.44 -13.89
C ALA A 111 9.19 9.52 -14.80
N SER A 112 9.64 9.27 -16.03
CA SER A 112 8.94 8.35 -16.94
C SER A 112 8.94 6.91 -16.44
N LEU A 113 10.05 6.44 -15.86
CA LEU A 113 10.13 5.12 -15.23
C LEU A 113 9.22 5.01 -14.01
N LEU A 114 9.11 6.07 -13.20
CA LEU A 114 8.20 6.10 -12.05
C LEU A 114 6.74 6.00 -12.52
N VAL A 115 6.35 6.82 -13.49
CA VAL A 115 5.00 6.80 -14.07
C VAL A 115 4.69 5.40 -14.62
N LEU A 116 5.61 4.81 -15.37
CA LEU A 116 5.46 3.46 -15.90
C LEU A 116 5.26 2.43 -14.77
N ALA A 117 6.10 2.46 -13.74
CA ALA A 117 6.00 1.54 -12.61
C ALA A 117 4.65 1.66 -11.89
N VAL A 118 4.18 2.89 -11.66
CA VAL A 118 2.88 3.16 -11.01
C VAL A 118 1.72 2.71 -11.88
N VAL A 119 1.73 3.03 -13.18
CA VAL A 119 0.64 2.66 -14.10
C VAL A 119 0.54 1.14 -14.24
N VAL A 120 1.66 0.45 -14.45
CA VAL A 120 1.69 -1.01 -14.60
C VAL A 120 1.25 -1.70 -13.31
N SER A 121 1.82 -1.31 -12.16
CA SER A 121 1.45 -1.92 -10.87
C SER A 121 -0.01 -1.64 -10.50
N SER A 122 -0.51 -0.43 -10.71
CA SER A 122 -1.92 -0.07 -10.47
C SER A 122 -2.87 -0.83 -11.39
N SER A 123 -2.50 -1.03 -12.67
CA SER A 123 -3.31 -1.79 -13.63
C SER A 123 -3.40 -3.26 -13.22
N ILE A 124 -2.29 -3.88 -12.82
CA ILE A 124 -2.27 -5.25 -12.31
C ILE A 124 -3.09 -5.37 -11.03
N ALA A 125 -2.90 -4.44 -10.09
CA ALA A 125 -3.66 -4.36 -8.84
C ALA A 125 -5.16 -4.32 -9.12
N PHE A 126 -5.60 -3.44 -10.03
CA PHE A 126 -7.00 -3.29 -10.43
C PHE A 126 -7.57 -4.57 -11.05
N LEU A 127 -6.85 -5.22 -11.97
CA LEU A 127 -7.28 -6.47 -12.60
C LEU A 127 -7.45 -7.64 -11.62
N ILE A 128 -6.74 -7.60 -10.48
CA ILE A 128 -6.80 -8.66 -9.47
C ILE A 128 -7.96 -8.43 -8.49
N SER A 129 -8.26 -7.18 -8.14
CA SER A 129 -9.20 -6.84 -7.07
C SER A 129 -10.58 -6.35 -7.51
N ASN A 130 -10.84 -6.24 -8.82
CA ASN A 130 -12.10 -5.73 -9.37
C ASN A 130 -12.66 -6.66 -10.46
#